data_AF-A0A349LM22-F1
#
_entry.id   AF-A0A349LM22-F1
#
_cell.length_a   1.000
_cell.length_b   1.000
_cell.length_c   1.000
_cell.angle_alpha   90.00
_cell.angle_beta   90.00
_cell.angle_gamma   90.00
#
_symmetry.space_group_name_H-M   'P 1'
#
loop_
_entity.id
_entity.type
_entity.pdbx_description
1 polymer ?
#
loop_
_entity_poly.entity_id
_entity_poly.type
_entity_poly.pdbx_seq_one_letter_code
_entity_poly.pdbx_strand_id
1 'polypeptide(L)'
;MRDRFKQIKETRAVEILEIILNDEGGHVLIGNRWFNYLCAKKQVFPIAAYRELAAKYRAPILKGPFNIEARKQAGFTAEKLNLLGA
;
A
#
# COMPACT_ATOMS: atom_id res chain seq x y z
N MET A 1 -12.48 -6.16 2.72
CA MET A 1 -12.88 -7.32 1.88
C MET A 1 -12.92 -8.60 2.69
N ARG A 2 -11.81 -9.04 3.29
CA ARG A 2 -11.76 -10.19 4.22
C ARG A 2 -12.88 -10.17 5.27
N ASP A 3 -13.12 -9.03 5.91
CA ASP A 3 -14.13 -8.93 6.97
C ASP A 3 -15.57 -9.16 6.47
N ARG A 4 -15.84 -8.91 5.17
CA ARG A 4 -17.12 -9.25 4.54
C ARG A 4 -17.29 -10.76 4.40
N PHE A 5 -16.22 -11.49 4.04
CA PHE A 5 -16.24 -12.95 3.98
C PHE A 5 -16.34 -13.59 5.37
N LYS A 6 -15.70 -12.97 6.38
CA LYS A 6 -15.88 -13.35 7.80
C LYS A 6 -17.35 -13.26 8.21
N GLN A 7 -18.06 -12.19 7.84
CA GLN A 7 -19.47 -12.00 8.17
C GLN A 7 -20.39 -13.09 7.60
N ILE A 8 -20.14 -13.56 6.38
CA ILE A 8 -20.92 -14.63 5.74
C ILE A 8 -20.40 -16.04 6.06
N LYS A 9 -19.46 -16.16 7.01
CA LYS A 9 -18.87 -17.43 7.48
C LYS A 9 -18.23 -18.28 6.36
N GLU A 10 -17.75 -17.62 5.30
CA GLU A 10 -16.92 -18.28 4.29
C GLU A 10 -15.48 -18.34 4.85
N THR A 11 -15.14 -19.47 5.46
CA THR A 11 -13.86 -19.65 6.15
C THR A 11 -12.69 -19.81 5.20
N ARG A 12 -12.87 -20.46 4.04
CA ARG A 12 -11.80 -20.76 3.10
C ARG A 12 -11.26 -19.51 2.41
N ALA A 13 -12.15 -18.63 1.98
CA ALA A 13 -11.84 -17.33 1.41
C ALA A 13 -11.12 -16.45 2.43
N VAL A 14 -11.52 -16.51 3.71
CA VAL A 14 -10.85 -15.77 4.78
C VAL A 14 -9.42 -16.24 4.98
N GLU A 15 -9.18 -17.55 5.06
CA GLU A 15 -7.83 -18.13 5.18
C GLU A 15 -6.91 -17.69 4.03
N ILE A 16 -7.40 -17.80 2.80
CA ILE A 16 -6.64 -17.40 1.60
C ILE A 16 -6.31 -15.90 1.66
N LEU A 17 -7.29 -15.06 2.02
CA LEU A 17 -7.09 -13.62 2.11
C LEU A 17 -6.14 -13.23 3.26
N GLU A 18 -6.03 -14.03 4.31
CA GLU A 18 -5.06 -13.80 5.40
C GLU A 18 -3.63 -14.09 4.96
N ILE A 19 -3.41 -15.16 4.18
CA ILE A 19 -2.10 -15.45 3.57
C ILE A 19 -1.69 -14.28 2.66
N ILE A 20 -2.57 -13.88 1.73
CA ILE A 20 -2.30 -12.78 0.80
C ILE A 20 -2.01 -11.47 1.56
N LEU A 21 -2.79 -11.16 2.60
CA LEU A 21 -2.60 -9.94 3.39
C LEU A 21 -1.23 -9.91 4.09
N ASN A 22 -0.78 -11.06 4.60
CA ASN A 22 0.53 -11.16 5.25
C ASN A 22 1.68 -10.94 4.26
N ASP A 23 1.59 -11.53 3.07
CA ASP A 23 2.60 -11.38 2.02
C ASP A 23 2.65 -9.93 1.48
N GLU A 24 1.49 -9.30 1.33
CA GLU A 24 1.37 -7.96 0.77
C GLU A 24 2.09 -6.90 1.63
N GLY A 25 2.16 -7.09 2.95
CA GLY A 25 2.94 -6.20 3.83
C GLY A 25 4.42 -6.17 3.45
N GLY A 26 5.00 -7.34 3.18
CA GLY A 26 6.39 -7.47 2.73
C GLY A 26 6.62 -6.87 1.34
N HIS A 27 5.69 -7.09 0.41
CA HIS A 27 5.75 -6.48 -0.93
C HIS A 27 5.73 -4.94 -0.86
N VAL A 28 4.81 -4.37 -0.08
CA VAL A 28 4.70 -2.90 0.08
C VAL A 28 5.96 -2.33 0.72
N LEU A 29 6.52 -3.01 1.73
CA LEU A 29 7.76 -2.58 2.38
C LEU A 29 8.94 -2.53 1.39
N ILE A 30 9.16 -3.61 0.65
CA ILE A 30 10.26 -3.71 -0.33
C ILE A 30 10.09 -2.68 -1.44
N GLY A 31 8.86 -2.55 -1.96
CA GLY A 31 8.53 -1.56 -2.99
C GLY A 31 8.78 -0.12 -2.51
N ASN A 32 8.30 0.23 -1.32
CA ASN A 32 8.51 1.55 -0.74
C ASN A 32 10.00 1.85 -0.51
N ARG A 33 10.77 0.87 -0.02
CA ARG A 33 12.22 1.01 0.17
C ARG A 33 12.93 1.34 -1.15
N TRP A 34 12.73 0.55 -2.19
CA TRP A 34 13.39 0.77 -3.48
C TRP A 34 12.93 2.05 -4.16
N PHE A 35 11.65 2.38 -4.05
CA PHE A 35 11.11 3.63 -4.57
C PHE A 35 11.79 4.85 -3.95
N ASN A 36 11.90 4.90 -2.62
CA ASN A 36 12.58 6.00 -1.92
C ASN A 36 14.07 6.04 -2.23
N TYR A 37 14.74 4.88 -2.29
CA TYR A 37 16.14 4.80 -2.70
C TYR A 37 16.38 5.41 -4.09
N LEU A 38 15.54 5.09 -5.06
CA LEU A 38 15.64 5.62 -6.42
C LEU A 38 15.31 7.11 -6.49
N CYS A 39 14.33 7.58 -5.70
CA CYS A 39 14.02 9.01 -5.60
C CYS A 39 15.20 9.80 -5.04
N ALA A 40 15.81 9.30 -3.95
CA ALA A 40 16.99 9.91 -3.36
C ALA A 40 18.17 9.95 -4.34
N LYS A 41 18.44 8.84 -5.04
CA LYS A 41 19.51 8.75 -6.06
C LYS A 41 19.30 9.72 -7.21
N LYS A 42 18.05 9.99 -7.60
CA LYS A 42 17.67 10.92 -8.67
C LYS A 42 17.43 12.35 -8.18
N GLN A 43 17.58 12.61 -6.88
CA GLN A 43 17.29 13.91 -6.24
C GLN A 43 15.87 14.43 -6.54
N VAL A 44 14.88 13.53 -6.60
CA VAL A 44 13.47 13.89 -6.80
C VAL A 44 12.66 13.66 -5.54
N PHE A 45 11.64 14.49 -5.33
CA PHE A 45 10.76 14.35 -4.18
C PHE A 45 9.82 13.14 -4.35
N PRO A 46 9.81 12.15 -3.42
CA PRO A 46 9.08 10.90 -3.62
C PRO A 46 7.58 11.06 -3.87
N ILE A 47 6.92 12.01 -3.20
CA ILE A 47 5.47 12.22 -3.34
C ILE A 47 5.13 12.81 -4.71
N ALA A 48 5.92 13.77 -5.18
CA ALA A 48 5.75 14.34 -6.51
C ALA A 48 5.98 13.28 -7.58
N ALA A 49 7.10 12.53 -7.48
CA ALA A 49 7.41 11.43 -8.38
C ALA A 49 6.31 10.36 -8.39
N TYR A 50 5.75 10.01 -7.23
CA TYR A 50 4.65 9.05 -7.14
C TYR A 50 3.41 9.53 -7.89
N ARG A 51 2.99 10.79 -7.69
CA ARG A 51 1.83 11.39 -8.38
C ARG A 51 2.03 11.41 -9.89
N GLU A 52 3.21 11.84 -10.35
CA GLU A 52 3.54 11.87 -11.78
C GLU A 52 3.53 10.47 -12.40
N LEU A 53 4.17 9.50 -11.75
CA LEU A 53 4.24 8.13 -12.25
C LEU A 53 2.86 7.44 -12.23
N ALA A 54 2.07 7.67 -11.18
CA ALA A 54 0.70 7.16 -11.09
C ALA A 54 -0.17 7.71 -12.23
N ALA A 55 -0.06 9.00 -12.54
CA ALA A 55 -0.78 9.60 -13.67
C ALA A 55 -0.26 9.05 -15.02
N LYS A 56 1.07 9.03 -15.21
CA LYS A 56 1.72 8.56 -16.44
C LYS A 56 1.32 7.13 -16.80
N TYR A 57 1.30 6.24 -15.82
CA TYR A 57 0.97 4.83 -16.01
C TYR A 57 -0.50 4.52 -15.74
N ARG A 58 -1.35 5.53 -15.57
CA ARG A 58 -2.81 5.39 -15.36
C ARG A 58 -3.11 4.41 -14.21
N ALA A 59 -2.37 4.54 -13.12
CA ALA A 59 -2.54 3.69 -11.95
C ALA A 59 -3.97 3.85 -11.41
N PRO A 60 -4.63 2.75 -10.99
CA PRO A 60 -5.98 2.81 -10.48
C PRO A 60 -6.07 3.65 -9.21
N ILE A 61 -7.20 4.32 -9.02
CA ILE A 61 -7.50 5.03 -7.78
C ILE A 61 -7.55 4.01 -6.65
N LEU A 62 -6.71 4.21 -5.64
CA LEU A 62 -6.70 3.37 -4.46
C LEU A 62 -8.02 3.52 -3.70
N LYS A 63 -8.73 2.41 -3.51
CA LYS A 63 -9.99 2.40 -2.76
C LYS A 63 -9.73 1.98 -1.32
N GLY A 64 -10.17 2.81 -0.37
CA GLY A 64 -10.17 2.47 1.05
C GLY A 64 -11.28 1.46 1.41
N PRO A 65 -11.36 1.06 2.70
CA PRO A 65 -10.49 1.48 3.81
C PRO A 65 -9.10 0.86 3.73
N PHE A 66 -8.09 1.60 4.19
CA PHE A 66 -6.70 1.18 4.13
C PHE A 66 -6.20 0.65 5.48
N ASN A 67 -5.33 -0.36 5.45
CA ASN A 67 -4.62 -0.82 6.64
C ASN A 67 -3.45 0.14 6.96
N ILE A 68 -3.74 1.19 7.72
CA ILE A 68 -2.78 2.25 8.06
C ILE A 68 -1.61 1.71 8.89
N GLU A 69 -1.87 0.82 9.84
CA GLU A 69 -0.82 0.21 10.67
C GLU A 69 0.17 -0.62 9.84
N ALA A 70 -0.33 -1.43 8.90
CA ALA A 70 0.55 -2.16 7.98
C ALA A 70 1.39 -1.20 7.11
N ARG A 71 0.85 -0.05 6.72
CA ARG A 71 1.61 0.95 5.94
C ARG A 71 2.68 1.66 6.76
N LYS A 72 2.41 1.95 8.04
CA LYS A 72 3.44 2.46 8.97
C LYS A 72 4.58 1.45 9.09
N GLN A 73 4.26 0.16 9.30
CA GLN A 73 5.24 -0.92 9.34
C GLN A 73 6.02 -1.06 8.03
N ALA A 74 5.38 -0.81 6.89
CA ALA A 74 6.02 -0.76 5.57
C ALA A 74 6.86 0.52 5.31
N GLY A 75 7.02 1.40 6.31
CA GLY A 75 7.86 2.59 6.23
C GLY A 75 7.20 3.79 5.54
N PHE A 76 5.87 3.90 5.57
CA PHE A 76 5.19 5.10 5.07
C PHE A 76 5.40 6.24 6.06
N THR A 77 5.82 7.40 5.55
CA THR A 77 5.88 8.65 6.32
C THR A 77 4.49 9.20 6.58
N ALA A 78 4.35 10.12 7.55
CA ALA A 78 3.09 10.80 7.82
C ALA A 78 2.50 11.46 6.56
N GLU A 79 3.35 12.13 5.76
CA GLU A 79 2.90 12.73 4.49
C GLU A 79 2.33 11.71 3.51
N LYS A 80 2.94 10.51 3.41
CA LYS A 80 2.41 9.44 2.56
C LYS A 80 1.10 8.88 3.07
N LEU A 81 0.90 8.82 4.39
CA LEU A 81 -0.37 8.39 4.99
C LEU A 81 -1.48 9.42 4.72
N ASN A 82 -1.18 10.72 4.80
CA ASN A 82 -2.15 11.77 4.46
C ASN A 82 -2.63 11.69 3.01
N LEU A 83 -1.77 11.28 2.06
CA LEU A 83 -2.18 11.05 0.65
C LEU A 83 -3.27 9.98 0.50
N LEU A 84 -3.40 9.10 1.50
CA LEU A 84 -4.35 8.00 1.51
C LEU A 84 -5.65 8.38 2.25
N GLY A 85 -5.78 9.64 2.67
CA GLY A 85 -6.94 10.15 3.41
C GLY A 85 -7.00 9.67 4.85
N ALA A 86 -5.84 9.40 5.47
CA ALA A 86 -5.67 9.09 6.89
C ALA A 86 -5.48 10.35 7.74
#